data_AF-A0A532U887-F1
#
_entry.id   AF-A0A532U887-F1
#
_cell.length_a   1.000
_cell.length_b   1.000
_cell.length_c   1.000
_cell.angle_alpha   90.00
_cell.angle_beta   90.00
_cell.angle_gamma   90.00
#
_symmetry.space_group_name_H-M   'P 1'
#
loop_
_entity.id
_entity.type
_entity.pdbx_description
1 polymer ?
#
loop_
_entity_poly.entity_id
_entity_poly.type
_entity_poly.pdbx_seq_one_letter_code
_entity_poly.pdbx_strand_id
1 'polypeptide(L)'
;MKLRYLIIALGLLVVVVYGALLVVVTGVLRTGTSSKPGFTAKEAYPSALKAAQAWQGDAQLVSANASWRDLKAEELLEEEVSWGFTFFSPQTRSIRIFA
;
A
#
# COMPACT_ATOMS: atom_id res chain seq x y z
N MET A 1 18.82 43.19 33.08
CA MET A 1 17.50 42.94 32.43
C MET A 1 17.60 42.20 31.09
N LYS A 2 18.54 42.54 30.18
CA LYS A 2 18.65 41.93 28.83
C LYS A 2 18.93 40.41 28.78
N LEU A 3 19.69 39.86 29.73
CA LEU A 3 20.08 38.44 29.74
C LEU A 3 18.90 37.47 29.97
N ARG A 4 17.91 37.87 30.78
CA ARG A 4 16.71 37.05 31.07
C ARG A 4 15.81 36.91 29.84
N TYR A 5 15.64 37.98 29.08
CA TYR A 5 14.87 37.95 27.83
C TYR A 5 15.54 37.10 26.75
N LEU A 6 16.88 37.08 26.71
CA LEU A 6 17.65 36.26 25.76
C LEU A 6 17.46 34.76 26.03
N ILE A 7 17.47 34.34 27.30
CA ILE A 7 17.24 32.95 27.70
C ILE A 7 15.81 32.50 27.38
N ILE A 8 14.82 33.36 27.65
CA ILE A 8 13.41 33.07 27.33
C ILE A 8 13.20 32.95 25.81
N ALA A 9 13.80 33.84 25.02
CA ALA A 9 13.70 33.80 23.56
C ALA A 9 14.34 32.52 22.98
N LEU A 10 15.50 32.10 23.50
CA LEU A 10 16.15 30.84 23.13
C LEU A 10 15.30 29.61 23.50
N GLY A 11 14.70 29.60 24.69
CA GLY A 11 13.81 28.53 25.12
C GLY A 11 12.59 28.38 24.21
N LEU A 12 11.95 29.51 23.87
CA LEU A 12 10.81 29.52 22.96
C LEU A 12 11.20 29.06 21.55
N LEU A 13 12.38 29.45 21.06
CA LEU A 13 12.86 29.04 19.73
C LEU A 13 13.09 27.53 19.67
N VAL A 14 13.66 26.92 20.70
CA VAL A 14 13.84 25.46 20.77
C VAL A 14 12.50 24.73 20.75
N VAL A 15 11.49 25.22 21.48
CA VAL A 15 10.16 24.61 21.51
C VAL A 15 9.47 24.69 20.14
N VAL A 16 9.58 25.83 19.45
CA VAL A 16 9.01 26.01 18.11
C VAL A 16 9.69 25.11 17.09
N VAL A 17 11.03 25.03 17.12
CA VAL A 17 11.80 24.16 16.22
C VAL A 17 11.47 22.70 16.48
N TYR A 18 11.40 22.27 17.73
CA TYR A 18 11.06 20.90 18.08
C TYR A 18 9.62 20.53 17.72
N GLY A 19 8.67 21.45 17.92
CA GLY A 19 7.28 21.28 17.51
C GLY A 19 7.13 21.18 15.99
N ALA A 20 7.82 22.05 15.23
CA ALA A 20 7.82 21.99 13.77
C ALA A 20 8.46 20.68 13.26
N LEU A 21 9.54 20.23 13.89
CA LEU A 21 10.19 18.96 13.55
C LEU A 21 9.25 17.76 13.77
N LEU A 22 8.53 17.72 14.90
CA LEU A 22 7.55 16.68 15.18
C LEU A 22 6.42 16.64 14.15
N VAL A 23 5.92 17.79 13.71
CA VAL A 23 4.86 17.87 12.68
C VAL A 23 5.37 17.37 11.33
N VAL A 24 6.61 17.69 10.94
CA VAL A 24 7.21 17.21 9.69
C VAL A 24 7.46 15.70 9.74
N VAL A 25 8.00 15.18 10.84
CA VAL A 25 8.28 13.74 11.00
C VAL A 25 6.98 12.93 10.96
N THR A 26 5.94 13.38 11.66
CA THR A 26 4.63 12.70 11.66
C THR A 26 3.91 12.80 10.31
N GLY A 27 4.07 13.91 9.58
CA GLY A 27 3.54 14.08 8.23
C GLY A 27 4.21 13.19 7.18
N VAL A 28 5.54 13.10 7.21
CA VAL A 28 6.33 12.28 6.27
C VAL A 28 6.09 10.78 6.48
N LEU A 29 5.92 10.35 7.74
CA LEU A 29 5.57 8.95 8.06
C LEU A 29 4.17 8.55 7.59
N ARG A 30 3.21 9.50 7.54
CA ARG A 30 1.84 9.26 7.04
C ARG A 30 1.73 9.14 5.52
N THR A 31 2.72 9.65 4.79
CA THR A 31 2.75 9.53 3.32
C THR A 31 3.50 8.30 2.82
N GLY A 32 3.79 7.34 3.70
CA GLY A 32 4.30 6.04 3.30
C GLY A 32 3.25 5.32 2.47
N THR A 33 3.33 5.47 1.14
CA THR A 33 2.70 4.50 0.24
C THR A 33 3.29 3.15 0.63
N SER A 34 2.45 2.30 1.24
CA SER A 34 2.81 0.92 1.58
C SER A 34 3.08 0.17 0.27
N SER A 35 4.31 0.28 -0.23
CA SER A 35 4.80 -0.42 -1.41
C SER A 35 5.22 -1.84 -1.02
N LYS A 36 4.37 -2.55 -0.28
CA LYS A 36 4.58 -3.98 -0.04
C LYS A 36 4.22 -4.72 -1.34
N PRO A 37 5.13 -5.55 -1.90
CA PRO A 37 4.84 -6.29 -3.12
C PRO A 37 3.56 -7.10 -2.95
N GLY A 38 2.59 -6.90 -3.85
CA GLY A 38 1.27 -7.55 -3.78
C GLY A 38 0.12 -6.61 -3.40
N PHE A 39 0.40 -5.34 -3.08
CA PHE A 39 -0.62 -4.34 -2.77
C PHE A 39 -1.49 -3.99 -3.98
N THR A 40 -0.91 -3.97 -5.18
CA THR A 40 -1.60 -3.56 -6.40
C THR A 40 -1.80 -4.73 -7.37
N ALA A 41 -2.89 -4.69 -8.12
CA ALA A 41 -3.15 -5.66 -9.19
C ALA A 41 -1.98 -5.76 -10.18
N LYS A 42 -1.30 -4.62 -10.44
CA LYS A 42 -0.16 -4.55 -11.36
C LYS A 42 1.02 -5.40 -10.89
N GLU A 43 1.27 -5.47 -9.58
CA GLU A 43 2.35 -6.27 -9.01
C GLU A 43 1.97 -7.75 -8.87
N ALA A 44 0.71 -8.04 -8.56
CA ALA A 44 0.22 -9.41 -8.40
C ALA A 44 -0.02 -10.12 -9.75
N TYR A 45 -0.42 -9.38 -10.79
CA TYR A 45 -0.80 -9.93 -12.09
C TYR A 45 0.30 -10.74 -12.80
N PRO A 46 1.58 -10.33 -12.86
CA PRO A 46 2.62 -11.10 -13.54
C PRO A 46 2.80 -12.51 -12.97
N SER A 47 2.66 -12.68 -11.65
CA SER A 47 2.71 -13.99 -10.99
C SER A 47 1.52 -14.85 -11.40
N ALA A 48 0.31 -14.30 -11.32
CA ALA A 48 -0.92 -14.98 -11.71
C ALA A 48 -0.93 -15.34 -13.20
N LEU A 49 -0.45 -14.46 -14.08
CA LEU A 49 -0.33 -14.69 -15.51
C LEU A 49 0.65 -15.84 -15.81
N LYS A 50 1.80 -15.87 -15.13
CA LYS A 50 2.76 -16.98 -15.28
C LYS A 50 2.13 -18.31 -14.87
N ALA A 51 1.39 -18.34 -13.76
CA ALA A 51 0.68 -19.53 -13.31
C ALA A 51 -0.44 -19.94 -14.29
N ALA A 52 -1.17 -18.98 -14.83
CA ALA A 52 -2.22 -19.20 -15.82
C ALA A 52 -1.66 -19.74 -17.13
N GLN A 53 -0.57 -19.18 -17.64
CA GLN A 53 0.12 -19.65 -18.84
C GLN A 53 0.75 -21.04 -18.66
N ALA A 54 1.26 -21.34 -17.46
CA ALA A 54 1.74 -22.69 -17.13
C ALA A 54 0.59 -23.71 -17.03
N TRP A 55 -0.61 -23.27 -16.66
CA TRP A 55 -1.81 -24.10 -16.71
C TRP A 55 -2.30 -24.30 -18.15
N GLN A 56 -2.46 -23.22 -18.92
CA GLN A 56 -2.82 -23.23 -20.33
C GLN A 56 -2.19 -22.05 -21.08
N GLY A 57 -1.51 -22.34 -22.20
CA GLY A 57 -0.81 -21.32 -22.99
C GLY A 57 -1.73 -20.27 -23.63
N ASP A 58 -3.01 -20.59 -23.81
CA ASP A 58 -4.04 -19.70 -24.36
C ASP A 58 -4.89 -19.00 -23.28
N ALA A 59 -4.46 -19.06 -22.01
CA ALA A 59 -5.20 -18.47 -20.90
C ALA A 59 -5.38 -16.95 -21.08
N GLN A 60 -6.63 -16.49 -21.04
CA GLN A 60 -7.02 -15.09 -21.15
C GLN A 60 -7.59 -14.61 -19.81
N LEU A 61 -7.18 -13.42 -19.37
CA LEU A 61 -7.72 -12.82 -18.16
C LEU A 61 -9.19 -12.44 -18.36
N VAL A 62 -10.05 -12.88 -17.46
CA VAL A 62 -11.49 -12.57 -17.47
C VAL A 62 -11.85 -11.58 -16.38
N SER A 63 -11.26 -11.72 -15.19
CA SER A 63 -11.58 -10.87 -14.04
C SER A 63 -10.39 -10.76 -13.09
N ALA A 64 -10.28 -9.61 -12.46
CA ALA A 64 -9.41 -9.37 -11.32
C ALA A 64 -10.26 -8.84 -10.16
N ASN A 65 -10.10 -9.40 -8.97
CA ASN A 65 -10.79 -9.00 -7.77
C ASN A 65 -9.80 -8.73 -6.65
N ALA A 66 -10.17 -7.81 -5.77
CA ALA A 66 -9.45 -7.51 -4.55
C ALA A 66 -10.36 -7.87 -3.38
N SER A 67 -9.77 -8.44 -2.33
CA SER A 67 -10.43 -8.71 -1.08
C SER A 67 -9.65 -8.09 0.07
N TRP A 68 -10.40 -7.50 0.99
CA TRP A 68 -9.91 -6.94 2.24
C TRP A 68 -10.47 -7.80 3.37
N ARG A 69 -9.72 -7.94 4.47
CA ARG A 69 -10.24 -8.59 5.69
C ARG A 69 -11.27 -7.67 6.34
N ASP A 70 -12.12 -8.23 7.21
CA ASP A 70 -13.09 -7.48 8.04
C ASP A 70 -12.36 -6.52 8.98
N LEU A 71 -12.00 -5.35 8.44
CA LEU A 71 -11.23 -4.30 9.07
C LEU A 71 -12.06 -3.02 9.12
N LYS A 72 -11.74 -2.15 10.07
CA LYS A 72 -12.37 -0.83 10.14
C LYS A 72 -11.92 0.02 8.96
N ALA A 73 -12.73 1.01 8.57
CA ALA A 73 -12.48 1.82 7.39
C ALA A 73 -11.11 2.50 7.40
N GLU A 74 -10.60 2.83 8.59
CA GLU A 74 -9.29 3.47 8.78
C GLU A 74 -8.12 2.50 8.52
N GLU A 75 -8.33 1.20 8.73
CA GLU A 75 -7.30 0.15 8.61
C GLU A 75 -7.19 -0.39 7.16
N LEU A 76 -8.22 -0.16 6.33
CA LEU A 76 -8.25 -0.58 4.91
C LEU A 76 -7.13 0.05 4.06
N LEU A 77 -6.59 1.19 4.47
CA LEU A 77 -5.53 1.91 3.76
C LEU A 77 -4.12 1.39 4.10
N GLU A 78 -3.97 0.66 5.21
CA GLU A 78 -2.69 0.23 5.75
C GLU A 78 -2.46 -1.29 5.59
N GLU A 79 -3.52 -2.07 5.42
CA GLU A 79 -3.50 -3.53 5.41
C GLU A 79 -3.46 -4.20 4.02
N GLU A 80 -3.05 -5.47 4.04
CA GLU A 80 -2.73 -6.29 2.88
C GLU A 80 -3.99 -6.67 2.08
N VAL A 81 -4.10 -6.13 0.87
CA VAL A 81 -5.08 -6.55 -0.14
C VAL A 81 -4.68 -7.89 -0.73
N SER A 82 -5.59 -8.86 -0.73
CA SER A 82 -5.42 -10.10 -1.48
C SER A 82 -6.07 -9.98 -2.86
N TRP A 83 -5.33 -10.31 -3.91
CA TRP A 83 -5.78 -10.23 -5.30
C TRP A 83 -6.08 -11.62 -5.87
N GLY A 84 -7.30 -11.81 -6.37
CA GLY A 84 -7.68 -12.99 -7.14
C GLY A 84 -7.81 -12.67 -8.63
N PHE A 85 -7.27 -13.53 -9.48
CA PHE A 85 -7.35 -13.43 -10.93
C PHE A 85 -8.02 -14.67 -11.52
N THR A 86 -9.03 -14.44 -12.35
CA THR A 86 -9.75 -15.50 -13.06
C THR A 86 -9.34 -15.53 -14.53
N PHE A 87 -8.90 -16.68 -15.00
CA PHE A 87 -8.50 -16.91 -16.38
C PHE A 87 -9.38 -17.96 -17.05
N PHE A 88 -9.63 -17.77 -18.35
CA PHE A 88 -10.34 -18.71 -19.20
C PHE A 88 -9.42 -19.20 -20.32
N SER A 89 -9.47 -20.50 -20.62
CA SER A 89 -8.81 -21.10 -21.78
C SER A 89 -9.87 -21.46 -22.83
N PRO A 90 -9.92 -20.77 -23.99
CA PRO A 90 -10.80 -21.12 -25.09
C PRO A 90 -10.62 -22.55 -25.60
N GLN A 91 -9.38 -23.05 -25.64
CA GLN A 91 -9.04 -24.38 -26.14
C GLN A 91 -9.64 -25.48 -25.28
N THR A 92 -9.58 -25.32 -23.95
CA THR A 92 -10.13 -26.30 -23.00
C THR A 92 -11.51 -25.94 -22.47
N ARG A 93 -12.05 -24.78 -22.89
CA ARG A 93 -13.35 -24.22 -22.46
C ARG A 93 -13.52 -24.23 -20.94
N SER A 94 -12.44 -23.95 -20.23
CA SER A 94 -12.36 -24.08 -18.77
C SER A 94 -11.89 -22.79 -18.13
N ILE A 95 -12.28 -22.58 -16.88
CA ILE A 95 -11.91 -21.41 -16.06
C ILE A 95 -11.04 -21.87 -14.89
N ARG A 96 -10.06 -21.05 -14.50
CA ARG A 96 -9.25 -21.24 -13.29
C ARG A 96 -9.01 -19.92 -12.57
N ILE A 97 -8.99 -19.98 -11.25
CA ILE A 97 -8.74 -18.85 -10.35
C ILE A 97 -7.35 -19.01 -9.72
N PHE A 98 -6.61 -17.92 -9.63
CA PHE A 98 -5.32 -17.82 -8.96
C PHE A 98 -5.39 -16.66 -7.96
N ALA A 99 -5.09 -16.94 -6.69
CA ALA A 99 -5.07 -15.98 -5.58
C ALA A 99 -3.81 -16.19 -4.75
#